data_AF-A0A075FZL4-F1
#
_entry.id   AF-A0A075FZL4-F1
#
_cell.length_a   1.000
_cell.length_b   1.000
_cell.length_c   1.000
_cell.angle_alpha   90.00
_cell.angle_beta   90.00
_cell.angle_gamma   90.00
#
_symmetry.space_group_name_H-M   'P 1'
#
loop_
_entity.id
_entity.type
_entity.pdbx_description
1 polymer ?
#
loop_
_entity_poly.entity_id
_entity_poly.type
_entity_poly.pdbx_seq_one_letter_code
_entity_poly.pdbx_strand_id
1 'polypeptide(L)'
;MYENNQTEEGQPKKAMAYTRVSTGRQVDEGVSLDAQKQRILDYAKFKGFELDEDDIFVEKGVSASVNLWDRPEGRRMGERLRDGGPKHIITLKLDRMFRNVLDTLNTIDEFNRYGVTLHVIEYLGQTLDTDTAFGKMILNFSSLLAQLERDQASERTRFAMSRLKETNQRFTDSIYGWDLDG
;
A
#
# COMPACT_ATOMS: atom_id res chain seq x y z
N MET A 1 26.63 36.97 -4.06
CA MET A 1 25.31 36.80 -4.69
C MET A 1 24.80 35.43 -4.27
N TYR A 2 24.11 35.36 -3.13
CA TYR A 2 23.41 34.14 -2.73
C TYR A 2 22.00 34.27 -3.28
N GLU A 3 21.64 33.41 -4.23
CA GLU A 3 20.27 33.33 -4.73
C GLU A 3 19.35 32.92 -3.58
N ASN A 4 18.47 33.84 -3.22
CA ASN A 4 17.33 33.56 -2.36
C ASN A 4 16.44 32.57 -3.10
N ASN A 5 16.53 31.30 -2.73
CA ASN A 5 15.54 30.31 -3.09
C ASN A 5 14.29 30.58 -2.23
N GLN A 6 13.49 31.55 -2.66
CA GLN A 6 12.14 31.76 -2.15
C GLN A 6 11.37 30.47 -2.44
N THR A 7 11.19 29.64 -1.42
CA THR A 7 10.22 28.55 -1.45
C THR A 7 8.89 29.13 -1.86
N GLU A 8 8.38 28.68 -3.00
CA GLU A 8 7.00 28.90 -3.42
C GLU A 8 6.09 28.54 -2.24
N GLU A 9 5.48 29.56 -1.62
CA GLU A 9 4.32 29.38 -0.74
C GLU A 9 3.14 28.96 -1.62
N GLY A 10 3.25 27.74 -2.13
CA GLY A 10 2.36 27.12 -3.09
C GLY A 10 1.12 26.55 -2.39
N GLN A 11 0.05 26.45 -3.16
CA GLN A 11 -1.25 25.93 -2.74
C GLN A 11 -1.15 24.69 -1.84
N PRO A 12 -2.09 24.52 -0.87
CA PRO A 12 -2.08 23.36 0.02
C PRO A 12 -2.05 22.08 -0.81
N LYS A 13 -1.13 21.17 -0.47
CA LYS A 13 -1.01 19.90 -1.18
C LYS A 13 -2.26 19.08 -0.88
N LYS A 14 -2.94 18.58 -1.91
CA LYS A 14 -4.11 17.71 -1.72
C LYS A 14 -3.68 16.34 -1.20
N ALA A 15 -4.51 15.74 -0.36
CA ALA A 15 -4.33 14.40 0.16
C ALA A 15 -5.62 13.58 0.07
N MET A 16 -5.46 12.25 0.08
CA MET A 16 -6.51 11.28 0.33
C MET A 16 -6.25 10.59 1.67
N ALA A 17 -7.29 10.03 2.27
CA ALA A 17 -7.17 9.22 3.47
C ALA A 17 -7.83 7.86 3.28
N TYR A 18 -7.21 6.82 3.83
CA TYR A 18 -7.77 5.47 3.85
C TYR A 18 -7.81 4.94 5.28
N THR A 19 -8.97 4.45 5.71
CA THR A 19 -9.14 3.74 6.98
C THR A 19 -10.05 2.53 6.81
N ARG A 20 -10.01 1.60 7.77
CA ARG A 20 -10.80 0.37 7.76
C ARG A 20 -11.34 0.07 9.15
N VAL A 21 -12.61 -0.33 9.20
CA VAL A 21 -13.26 -0.86 10.41
C VAL A 21 -13.82 -2.26 10.18
N SER A 22 -13.59 -3.14 11.15
CA SER A 22 -14.15 -4.49 11.14
C SER A 22 -15.64 -4.47 11.57
N THR A 23 -16.45 -5.38 11.00
CA THR A 23 -17.91 -5.47 11.24
C THR A 23 -18.30 -6.17 12.55
N GLY A 24 -17.34 -6.72 13.29
CA GLY A 24 -17.59 -7.34 14.59
C GLY A 24 -17.54 -6.29 15.69
N ARG A 25 -18.63 -6.13 16.47
CA ARG A 25 -18.62 -5.39 17.73
C ARG A 25 -17.52 -5.95 18.64
N GLN A 26 -16.36 -5.31 18.63
CA GLN A 26 -15.41 -5.20 19.72
C GLN A 26 -14.35 -4.22 19.24
N VAL A 27 -14.44 -2.99 19.75
CA VAL A 27 -13.27 -2.26 20.25
C VAL A 27 -11.99 -2.57 19.46
N ASP A 28 -11.91 -2.14 18.21
CA ASP A 28 -10.62 -2.07 17.51
C ASP A 28 -9.87 -0.92 18.22
N GLU A 29 -9.26 -1.23 19.37
CA GLU A 29 -8.37 -0.37 20.17
C GLU A 29 -9.00 0.86 20.86
N GLY A 30 -10.30 0.86 21.14
CA GLY A 30 -10.94 1.86 22.01
C GLY A 30 -11.18 3.24 21.39
N VAL A 31 -10.91 3.40 20.10
CA VAL A 31 -11.07 4.68 19.39
C VAL A 31 -12.24 4.58 18.41
N SER A 32 -13.25 5.42 18.57
CA SER A 32 -14.40 5.49 17.66
C SER A 32 -13.96 5.86 16.24
N LEU A 33 -14.80 5.53 15.24
CA LEU A 33 -14.63 6.00 13.86
C LEU A 33 -14.40 7.51 13.79
N ASP A 34 -15.14 8.27 14.59
CA ASP A 34 -15.03 9.73 14.65
C ASP A 34 -13.65 10.16 15.15
N ALA A 35 -13.11 9.48 16.15
CA ALA A 35 -11.79 9.79 16.67
C ALA A 35 -10.67 9.38 15.70
N GLN A 36 -10.84 8.31 14.90
CA GLN A 36 -9.92 7.99 13.81
C GLN A 36 -9.94 9.07 12.72
N LYS A 37 -11.14 9.48 12.28
CA LYS A 37 -11.32 10.56 11.29
C LYS A 37 -10.70 11.86 11.81
N GLN A 38 -10.94 12.21 13.07
CA GLN A 38 -10.38 13.42 13.67
C GLN A 38 -8.86 13.43 13.64
N ARG A 39 -8.20 12.31 13.99
CA ARG A 39 -6.73 12.23 13.96
C ARG A 39 -6.15 12.36 12.55
N ILE A 40 -6.84 11.84 11.55
CA ILE A 40 -6.47 12.03 10.14
C ILE A 40 -6.59 13.50 9.74
N LEU A 41 -7.70 14.16 10.12
CA LEU A 41 -7.91 15.59 9.85
C LEU A 41 -6.87 16.48 10.55
N ASP A 42 -6.57 16.19 11.82
CA ASP A 42 -5.56 16.91 12.59
C ASP A 42 -4.18 16.77 11.95
N TYR A 43 -3.84 15.55 11.50
CA TYR A 43 -2.59 15.29 10.80
C TYR A 43 -2.52 16.02 9.45
N ALA A 44 -3.58 15.97 8.65
CA ALA A 44 -3.67 16.69 7.37
C ALA A 44 -3.46 18.19 7.59
N LYS A 45 -4.16 18.77 8.58
CA LYS A 45 -4.01 20.18 8.95
C LYS A 45 -2.58 20.51 9.40
N PHE A 46 -1.97 19.68 10.23
CA PHE A 46 -0.58 19.87 10.68
C PHE A 46 0.42 19.89 9.50
N LYS A 47 0.18 19.06 8.47
CA LYS A 47 1.02 19.00 7.27
C LYS A 47 0.66 20.05 6.21
N GLY A 48 -0.39 20.85 6.43
CA GLY A 48 -0.89 21.81 5.44
C GLY A 48 -1.55 21.15 4.23
N PHE A 49 -2.15 19.97 4.43
CA PHE A 49 -2.85 19.24 3.38
C PHE A 49 -4.32 19.65 3.28
N GLU A 50 -4.82 19.75 2.05
CA GLU A 50 -6.25 19.82 1.75
C GLU A 50 -6.79 18.39 1.62
N LEU A 51 -7.70 18.00 2.51
CA LEU A 51 -8.32 16.67 2.53
C LEU A 51 -9.84 16.83 2.41
N ASP A 52 -10.34 16.60 1.21
CA ASP A 52 -11.77 16.68 0.89
C ASP A 52 -12.52 15.47 1.47
N GLU A 53 -13.79 15.64 1.86
CA GLU A 53 -14.57 14.54 2.43
C GLU A 53 -14.73 13.35 1.47
N ASP A 54 -14.83 13.63 0.16
CA ASP A 54 -14.92 12.62 -0.89
C ASP A 54 -13.61 11.84 -1.10
N ASP A 55 -12.49 12.37 -0.61
CA ASP A 55 -11.16 11.77 -0.67
C ASP A 55 -10.82 11.01 0.66
N ILE A 56 -11.82 10.82 1.55
CA ILE A 56 -11.73 9.96 2.75
C ILE A 56 -12.44 8.62 2.49
N PHE A 57 -11.65 7.58 2.26
CA PHE A 57 -12.07 6.22 1.98
C PHE A 57 -12.19 5.40 3.28
N VAL A 58 -13.41 4.98 3.62
CA VAL A 58 -13.71 4.26 4.88
C VAL A 58 -14.21 2.86 4.57
N GLU A 59 -13.32 1.88 4.64
CA GLU A 59 -13.64 0.49 4.38
C GLU A 59 -14.41 -0.13 5.56
N LYS A 60 -15.57 -0.74 5.28
CA LYS A 60 -16.49 -1.25 6.31
C LYS A 60 -16.72 -2.75 6.13
N GLY A 61 -16.36 -3.52 7.15
CA GLY A 61 -16.70 -4.94 7.21
C GLY A 61 -15.88 -5.85 6.31
N VAL A 62 -14.79 -5.34 5.75
CA VAL A 62 -13.83 -6.11 4.97
C VAL A 62 -12.62 -6.44 5.83
N SER A 63 -12.16 -7.68 5.73
CA SER A 63 -10.96 -8.16 6.42
C SER A 63 -9.70 -7.48 5.89
N ALA A 64 -8.74 -7.19 6.77
CA ALA A 64 -7.39 -6.77 6.36
C ALA A 64 -6.70 -7.81 5.46
N SER A 65 -7.13 -9.08 5.51
CA SER A 65 -6.56 -10.16 4.70
C SER A 65 -6.88 -10.08 3.21
N VAL A 66 -7.85 -9.25 2.81
CA VAL A 66 -8.15 -8.94 1.42
C VAL A 66 -7.15 -7.89 0.93
N ASN A 67 -6.56 -8.04 -0.26
CA ASN A 67 -5.63 -7.05 -0.80
C ASN A 67 -6.33 -5.70 -0.97
N LEU A 68 -5.61 -4.59 -0.74
CA LEU A 68 -6.15 -3.23 -0.77
C LEU A 68 -6.96 -2.95 -2.05
N TRP A 69 -6.46 -3.34 -3.20
CA TRP A 69 -7.08 -3.06 -4.51
C TRP A 69 -8.33 -3.92 -4.79
N ASP A 70 -8.50 -5.00 -4.04
CA ASP A 70 -9.67 -5.87 -4.13
C ASP A 70 -10.81 -5.41 -3.19
N ARG A 71 -10.55 -4.45 -2.30
CA ARG A 71 -11.57 -3.89 -1.41
C ARG A 71 -12.35 -2.78 -2.11
N PRO A 72 -13.66 -2.61 -1.82
CA PRO A 72 -14.48 -1.57 -2.47
C PRO A 72 -13.87 -0.17 -2.37
N GLU A 73 -13.46 0.25 -1.18
CA GLU A 73 -12.95 1.61 -0.96
C GLU A 73 -11.49 1.76 -1.39
N GLY A 74 -10.69 0.69 -1.25
CA GLY A 74 -9.33 0.67 -1.77
C GLY A 74 -9.30 0.74 -3.31
N ARG A 75 -10.25 0.08 -3.98
CA ARG A 75 -10.42 0.17 -5.44
C ARG A 75 -10.81 1.57 -5.88
N ARG A 76 -11.77 2.21 -5.19
CA ARG A 76 -12.17 3.60 -5.45
C ARG A 76 -11.00 4.57 -5.29
N MET A 77 -10.19 4.40 -4.25
CA MET A 77 -8.96 5.19 -4.07
C MET A 77 -7.96 4.93 -5.21
N GLY A 78 -7.82 3.68 -5.66
CA GLY A 78 -6.98 3.32 -6.81
C GLY A 78 -7.43 3.95 -8.12
N GLU A 79 -8.74 4.01 -8.37
CA GLU A 79 -9.33 4.74 -9.50
C GLU A 79 -9.02 6.23 -9.40
N ARG A 80 -9.25 6.83 -8.24
CA ARG A 80 -8.92 8.23 -7.96
C ARG A 80 -7.45 8.55 -8.22
N LEU A 81 -6.53 7.66 -7.86
CA LEU A 81 -5.10 7.79 -8.15
C LEU A 81 -4.78 7.74 -9.65
N ARG A 82 -5.46 6.86 -10.41
CA ARG A 82 -5.31 6.72 -11.86
C ARG A 82 -5.84 7.94 -12.60
N ASP A 83 -6.91 8.54 -12.10
CA ASP A 83 -7.54 9.74 -12.68
C ASP A 83 -6.77 11.04 -12.36
N GLY A 84 -5.54 10.95 -11.87
CA GLY A 84 -4.70 12.10 -11.55
C GLY A 84 -5.05 12.77 -10.22
N GLY A 85 -5.76 12.06 -9.34
CA GLY A 85 -6.06 12.53 -7.99
C GLY A 85 -4.82 12.73 -7.10
N PRO A 86 -5.04 13.11 -5.83
CA PRO A 86 -3.97 13.47 -4.90
C PRO A 86 -2.89 12.38 -4.77
N LYS A 87 -1.63 12.79 -4.58
CA LYS A 87 -0.50 11.87 -4.43
C LYS A 87 -0.05 11.68 -2.98
N HIS A 88 -0.67 12.36 -2.03
CA HIS A 88 -0.48 12.12 -0.61
C HIS A 88 -1.59 11.22 -0.08
N ILE A 89 -1.23 10.10 0.55
CA ILE A 89 -2.19 9.16 1.15
C ILE A 89 -1.91 9.07 2.64
N ILE A 90 -2.96 9.24 3.45
CA ILE A 90 -2.89 9.18 4.90
C ILE A 90 -3.60 7.93 5.40
N THR A 91 -2.94 7.17 6.27
CA THR A 91 -3.57 6.07 7.02
C THR A 91 -3.17 6.15 8.49
N LEU A 92 -4.04 5.65 9.37
CA LEU A 92 -3.75 5.65 10.80
C LEU A 92 -2.64 4.64 11.14
N LYS A 93 -2.75 3.42 10.61
CA LYS A 93 -1.85 2.28 10.90
C LYS A 93 -1.66 1.41 9.66
N LEU A 94 -0.54 0.69 9.61
CA LEU A 94 -0.24 -0.23 8.50
C LEU A 94 -1.21 -1.41 8.41
N ASP A 95 -1.59 -2.04 9.53
CA ASP A 95 -2.50 -3.19 9.60
C ASP A 95 -3.97 -2.87 9.23
N ARG A 96 -4.29 -1.58 9.14
CA ARG A 96 -5.57 -1.10 8.62
C ARG A 96 -5.58 -1.05 7.09
N MET A 97 -4.43 -0.85 6.48
CA MET A 97 -4.26 -0.74 5.03
C MET A 97 -3.81 -2.07 4.39
N PHE A 98 -2.85 -2.76 4.99
CA PHE A 98 -2.15 -3.89 4.41
C PHE A 98 -2.42 -5.21 5.13
N ARG A 99 -2.34 -6.32 4.39
CA ARG A 99 -2.61 -7.68 4.86
C ARG A 99 -1.47 -8.29 5.68
N ASN A 100 -0.24 -8.09 5.21
CA ASN A 100 0.97 -8.68 5.78
C ASN A 100 2.19 -7.90 5.29
N VAL A 101 3.38 -8.26 5.78
CA VAL A 101 4.63 -7.58 5.42
C VAL A 101 4.85 -7.55 3.91
N LEU A 102 4.64 -8.67 3.21
CA LEU A 102 4.86 -8.75 1.76
C LEU A 102 3.90 -7.83 0.97
N ASP A 103 2.64 -7.79 1.37
CA ASP A 103 1.61 -6.90 0.80
C ASP A 103 1.96 -5.42 1.04
N THR A 104 2.44 -5.10 2.24
CA THR A 104 2.97 -3.76 2.57
C THR A 104 4.15 -3.40 1.67
N LEU A 105 5.16 -4.28 1.55
CA LEU A 105 6.35 -4.04 0.73
C LEU A 105 6.00 -3.79 -0.74
N ASN A 106 5.15 -4.64 -1.32
CA ASN A 106 4.72 -4.52 -2.71
C ASN A 106 3.91 -3.25 -2.97
N THR A 107 2.98 -2.91 -2.06
CA THR A 107 2.14 -1.72 -2.25
C THR A 107 2.94 -0.44 -2.04
N ILE A 108 3.90 -0.43 -1.11
CA ILE A 108 4.81 0.69 -0.92
C ILE A 108 5.73 0.89 -2.14
N ASP A 109 6.26 -0.20 -2.71
CA ASP A 109 7.05 -0.15 -3.95
C ASP A 109 6.20 0.38 -5.12
N GLU A 110 4.95 -0.06 -5.23
CA GLU A 110 3.98 0.43 -6.20
C GLU A 110 3.71 1.94 -6.02
N PHE A 111 3.47 2.40 -4.80
CA PHE A 111 3.29 3.81 -4.47
C PHE A 111 4.50 4.65 -4.87
N ASN A 112 5.70 4.20 -4.54
CA ASN A 112 6.93 4.88 -4.93
C ASN A 112 7.04 5.04 -6.45
N ARG A 113 6.73 3.99 -7.22
CA ARG A 113 6.73 4.03 -8.70
C ARG A 113 5.70 5.01 -9.27
N TYR A 114 4.58 5.23 -8.59
CA TYR A 114 3.55 6.20 -8.98
C TYR A 114 3.74 7.60 -8.38
N GLY A 115 4.85 7.85 -7.68
CA GLY A 115 5.12 9.12 -7.01
C GLY A 115 4.16 9.42 -5.86
N VAL A 116 3.57 8.38 -5.26
CA VAL A 116 2.66 8.50 -4.11
C VAL A 116 3.49 8.59 -2.84
N THR A 117 3.19 9.59 -2.01
CA THR A 117 3.72 9.75 -0.66
C THR A 117 2.75 9.16 0.33
N LEU A 118 3.20 8.16 1.09
CA LEU A 118 2.44 7.52 2.15
C LEU A 118 2.77 8.17 3.50
N HIS A 119 1.71 8.48 4.24
CA HIS A 119 1.76 8.97 5.61
C HIS A 119 1.07 7.96 6.52
N VAL A 120 1.82 7.40 7.47
CA VAL A 120 1.29 6.49 8.49
C VAL A 120 1.41 7.18 9.84
N ILE A 121 0.27 7.54 10.45
CA ILE A 121 0.24 8.35 11.67
C ILE A 121 0.87 7.57 12.84
N GLU A 122 0.55 6.29 12.97
CA GLU A 122 1.07 5.38 13.99
C GLU A 122 1.94 4.29 13.36
N TYR A 123 3.24 4.53 13.34
CA TYR A 123 4.26 3.60 12.88
C TYR A 123 5.36 3.48 13.93
N LEU A 124 5.40 2.36 14.66
CA LEU A 124 6.43 2.08 15.68
C LEU A 124 6.61 3.22 16.71
N GLY A 125 5.50 3.85 17.12
CA GLY A 125 5.51 4.95 18.10
C GLY A 125 5.81 6.34 17.52
N GLN A 126 5.99 6.46 16.21
CA GLN A 126 6.19 7.73 15.50
C GLN A 126 5.37 7.78 14.21
N THR A 127 5.38 8.91 13.50
CA THR A 127 4.79 9.00 12.17
C THR A 127 5.81 8.59 11.11
N LEU A 128 5.37 7.77 10.16
CA LEU A 128 6.12 7.52 8.92
C LEU A 128 5.62 8.47 7.83
N ASP A 129 6.55 9.20 7.23
CA ASP A 129 6.31 10.05 6.05
C ASP A 129 7.34 9.66 4.99
N THR A 130 6.89 9.08 3.88
CA THR A 130 7.78 8.52 2.86
C THR A 130 8.50 9.56 2.01
N ASP A 131 8.24 10.85 2.17
CA ASP A 131 9.00 11.93 1.51
C ASP A 131 10.22 12.38 2.36
N THR A 132 10.25 12.03 3.64
CA THR A 132 11.41 12.28 4.51
C THR A 132 12.60 11.38 4.17
N ALA A 133 13.81 11.73 4.63
CA ALA A 133 15.00 10.88 4.41
C ALA A 133 14.83 9.46 5.00
N PHE A 134 14.29 9.35 6.21
CA PHE A 134 13.96 8.06 6.82
C PHE A 134 12.89 7.32 6.03
N GLY A 135 11.85 8.02 5.59
CA GLY A 135 10.82 7.47 4.72
C GLY A 135 11.35 6.91 3.41
N LYS A 136 12.18 7.68 2.71
CA LYS A 136 12.87 7.26 1.47
C LYS A 136 13.78 6.05 1.69
N MET A 137 14.44 5.97 2.84
CA MET A 137 15.21 4.77 3.22
C MET A 137 14.28 3.55 3.36
N ILE A 138 13.13 3.69 4.03
CA ILE A 138 12.14 2.61 4.17
C ILE A 138 11.59 2.20 2.80
N LEU A 139 11.29 3.16 1.90
CA LEU A 139 10.87 2.87 0.52
C LEU A 139 11.92 2.02 -0.20
N ASN A 140 13.18 2.49 -0.24
CA ASN A 140 14.25 1.83 -0.97
C ASN A 140 14.51 0.42 -0.41
N PHE A 141 14.56 0.28 0.91
CA PHE A 141 14.72 -1.03 1.53
C PHE A 141 13.54 -1.95 1.21
N SER A 142 12.32 -1.40 1.16
CA SER A 142 11.13 -2.17 0.80
C SER A 142 11.18 -2.67 -0.64
N SER A 143 11.59 -1.81 -1.59
CA SER A 143 11.79 -2.17 -2.99
C SER A 143 12.85 -3.27 -3.15
N LEU A 144 13.96 -3.20 -2.41
CA LEU A 144 15.00 -4.23 -2.42
C LEU A 144 14.47 -5.58 -1.90
N LEU A 145 13.71 -5.58 -0.80
CA LEU A 145 13.11 -6.79 -0.27
C LEU A 145 12.04 -7.37 -1.21
N ALA A 146 11.20 -6.52 -1.81
CA ALA A 146 10.20 -6.96 -2.78
C ALA A 146 10.86 -7.60 -4.01
N GLN A 147 11.99 -7.06 -4.48
CA GLN A 147 12.78 -7.65 -5.55
C GLN A 147 13.37 -9.01 -5.15
N LEU A 148 13.99 -9.08 -3.97
CA LEU A 148 14.55 -10.33 -3.43
C LEU A 148 13.49 -11.45 -3.36
N GLU A 149 12.29 -11.14 -2.88
CA GLU A 149 11.19 -12.10 -2.79
C GLU A 149 10.74 -12.60 -4.18
N ARG A 150 10.65 -11.70 -5.17
CA ARG A 150 10.33 -12.07 -6.56
C ARG A 150 11.39 -13.00 -7.15
N ASP A 151 12.66 -12.69 -6.93
CA ASP A 151 13.77 -13.48 -7.44
C ASP A 151 13.80 -14.88 -6.80
N GLN A 152 13.62 -14.97 -5.48
CA GLN A 152 13.53 -16.26 -4.78
C GLN A 152 12.32 -17.08 -5.21
N ALA A 153 11.16 -16.45 -5.46
CA ALA A 153 9.98 -17.15 -5.99
C ALA A 153 10.23 -17.72 -7.39
N SER A 154 10.91 -16.95 -8.24
CA SER A 154 11.32 -17.38 -9.58
C SER A 154 12.29 -18.56 -9.53
N GLU A 155 13.30 -18.49 -8.65
CA GLU A 155 14.25 -19.58 -8.42
C GLU A 155 13.54 -20.86 -7.99
N ARG A 156 12.66 -20.79 -6.97
CA ARG A 156 11.87 -21.95 -6.51
C ARG A 156 11.07 -22.59 -7.63
N THR A 157 10.45 -21.77 -8.49
CA THR A 157 9.69 -22.25 -9.66
C THR A 157 10.59 -22.96 -10.66
N ARG A 158 11.75 -22.37 -10.97
CA ARG A 158 12.74 -22.97 -11.87
C ARG A 158 13.27 -24.31 -11.33
N PHE A 159 13.59 -24.39 -10.04
CA PHE A 159 14.02 -25.64 -9.40
C PHE A 159 12.94 -26.73 -9.47
N ALA A 160 11.67 -26.37 -9.20
CA ALA A 160 10.56 -27.33 -9.31
C ALA A 160 10.41 -27.85 -10.75
N MET A 161 10.49 -26.96 -11.75
CA MET A 161 10.40 -27.32 -13.16
C MET A 161 11.58 -28.20 -13.62
N SER A 162 12.80 -27.87 -13.22
CA SER A 162 13.98 -28.71 -13.51
C SER A 162 13.82 -30.10 -12.91
N ARG A 163 13.33 -30.21 -11.67
CA ARG A 163 13.10 -31.51 -11.02
C ARG A 163 12.04 -32.34 -11.74
N LEU A 164 10.92 -31.74 -12.15
CA LEU A 164 9.89 -32.43 -12.93
C LEU A 164 10.46 -32.94 -14.25
N LYS A 165 11.30 -32.14 -14.93
CA LYS A 165 11.98 -32.55 -16.16
C LYS A 165 12.95 -33.72 -15.93
N GLU A 166 13.70 -33.71 -14.83
CA GLU A 166 14.62 -34.80 -14.46
C GLU A 166 13.91 -36.09 -14.09
N THR A 167 12.74 -36.01 -13.44
CA THR A 167 11.94 -37.17 -13.05
C THR A 167 10.98 -37.65 -14.13
N ASN A 168 11.06 -37.10 -15.36
CA ASN A 168 10.11 -37.32 -16.45
C ASN A 168 8.64 -37.13 -16.03
N GLN A 169 8.40 -36.25 -15.07
CA GLN A 169 7.07 -35.88 -14.60
C GLN A 169 6.56 -34.67 -15.37
N ARG A 170 5.23 -34.55 -15.48
CA ARG A 170 4.57 -33.48 -16.22
C ARG A 170 5.03 -32.10 -15.70
N PHE A 171 5.53 -31.28 -16.61
CA PHE A 171 6.00 -29.91 -16.33
C PHE A 171 5.31 -28.85 -17.22
N THR A 172 4.38 -29.26 -18.09
CA THR A 172 3.57 -28.37 -18.94
C THR A 172 2.10 -28.74 -18.84
N ASP A 173 1.21 -27.83 -19.23
CA ASP A 173 -0.19 -28.20 -19.44
C ASP A 173 -0.37 -29.09 -20.67
N SER A 174 -1.37 -29.98 -20.61
CA SER A 174 -1.75 -30.83 -21.72
C SER A 174 -2.16 -29.95 -22.91
N ILE A 175 -1.55 -30.19 -24.07
CA ILE A 175 -1.93 -29.53 -25.32
C ILE A 175 -3.30 -30.09 -25.72
N TYR A 176 -4.23 -29.22 -26.12
CA TYR A 176 -5.59 -29.62 -26.51
C TYR A 176 -5.57 -30.77 -27.53
N GLY A 177 -6.26 -31.87 -27.21
CA GLY A 177 -6.35 -33.08 -28.05
C GLY A 177 -5.29 -34.15 -27.80
N TRP A 178 -4.36 -33.94 -26.85
CA TRP A 178 -3.39 -34.95 -26.42
C TRP A 178 -3.56 -35.23 -24.94
N ASP A 179 -3.97 -36.46 -24.63
CA ASP A 179 -3.91 -36.99 -23.27
C ASP A 179 -2.58 -37.73 -23.11
N LEU A 180 -1.76 -37.27 -22.17
CA LEU A 180 -0.45 -37.85 -21.85
C LEU A 180 -0.51 -38.77 -20.64
N ASP A 181 -1.68 -38.83 -19.99
CA ASP A 181 -2.00 -39.78 -18.93
C ASP A 181 -2.45 -41.09 -19.60
N GLY A 182 -1.48 -41.85 -20.11
CA GLY A 182 -1.69 -43.20 -20.64
C GLY A 182 -2.10 -44.20 -19.56
#